data_AF-A0A644YHA2-F1
#
_entry.id   AF-A0A644YHA2-F1
#
_cell.length_a   1.000
_cell.length_b   1.000
_cell.length_c   1.000
_cell.angle_alpha   90.00
_cell.angle_beta   90.00
_cell.angle_gamma   90.00
#
_symmetry.space_group_name_H-M   'P 1'
#
loop_
_entity.id
_entity.type
_entity.pdbx_description
1 polymer ?
#
loop_
_entity_poly.entity_id
_entity_poly.type
_entity_poly.pdbx_seq_one_letter_code
_entity_poly.pdbx_strand_id
1 'polypeptide(L)'
;MLGALEIDTDFNVNVISKSDGYISQAVGGHQDTAAGAKLAVILAPLVRSRNPIIVDKVTTVCTPGETIDVVVTDYGIAVNPLRQDLIDNFKTAGLKTYTINELKDIAEKLTGKPDKIEFDEKIVGIVQYRDGSVIDVIRKVK
;
A
#
# COMPACT_ATOMS: atom_id res chain seq x y z
N MET A 1 -4.71 -8.91 9.61
CA MET A 1 -5.32 -7.61 9.23
C MET A 1 -4.32 -6.52 9.55
N LEU A 2 -4.05 -5.63 8.60
CA LEU A 2 -3.02 -4.60 8.68
C LEU A 2 -3.58 -3.26 8.17
N GLY A 3 -2.92 -2.15 8.52
CA GLY A 3 -3.24 -0.81 8.01
C GLY A 3 -2.23 -0.33 6.97
N ALA A 4 -2.47 0.86 6.40
CA ALA A 4 -1.57 1.51 5.46
C ALA A 4 -1.57 3.04 5.61
N LEU A 5 -0.44 3.67 5.26
CA LEU A 5 -0.36 5.09 4.90
C LEU A 5 -0.60 5.27 3.41
N GLU A 6 0.04 4.46 2.58
CA GLU A 6 -0.15 4.41 1.14
C GLU A 6 -0.11 2.95 0.67
N ILE A 7 -0.80 2.67 -0.43
CA ILE A 7 -0.79 1.39 -1.14
C ILE A 7 -0.63 1.73 -2.62
N ASP A 8 0.28 1.07 -3.34
CA ASP A 8 0.40 1.29 -4.78
C ASP A 8 -0.34 0.26 -5.63
N THR A 9 -0.32 0.47 -6.94
CA THR A 9 -0.99 -0.42 -7.90
C THR A 9 -0.35 -1.80 -8.02
N ASP A 10 0.85 -1.97 -7.46
CA ASP A 10 1.54 -3.26 -7.34
C ASP A 10 1.32 -3.87 -5.94
N PHE A 11 0.39 -3.32 -5.15
CA PHE A 11 0.03 -3.72 -3.79
C PHE A 11 1.13 -3.49 -2.75
N ASN A 12 2.23 -2.80 -3.08
CA ASN A 12 3.23 -2.45 -2.07
C ASN A 12 2.63 -1.49 -1.05
N VAL A 13 3.05 -1.62 0.21
CA VAL A 13 2.48 -0.84 1.30
C VAL A 13 3.55 -0.01 1.97
N ASN A 14 3.23 1.27 2.14
CA ASN A 14 3.96 2.20 2.99
C ASN A 14 3.25 2.32 4.33
N VAL A 15 4.03 2.23 5.41
CA VAL A 15 3.57 2.51 6.78
C VAL A 15 4.49 3.45 7.55
N ILE A 16 5.55 3.97 6.93
CA ILE A 16 6.60 4.71 7.62
C ILE A 16 6.62 6.21 7.28
N SER A 17 6.53 6.56 6.00
CA SER A 17 6.63 7.93 5.51
C SER A 17 5.26 8.52 5.20
N LYS A 18 5.03 9.77 5.59
CA LYS A 18 3.81 10.51 5.27
C LYS A 18 3.84 10.99 3.80
N SER A 19 2.71 11.55 3.37
CA SER A 19 2.57 12.22 2.08
C SER A 19 3.48 13.44 1.88
N ASP A 20 4.16 13.92 2.93
CA ASP A 20 5.18 14.97 2.85
C ASP A 20 6.62 14.40 2.78
N GLY A 21 6.76 13.07 2.72
CA GLY A 21 8.04 12.37 2.63
C GLY A 21 8.76 12.18 3.96
N TYR A 22 8.25 12.74 5.07
CA TYR A 22 8.90 12.61 6.37
C TYR A 22 8.56 11.29 7.05
N ILE A 23 9.57 10.68 7.68
CA ILE A 23 9.42 9.52 8.56
C ILE A 23 8.54 9.93 9.75
N SER A 24 7.51 9.13 10.04
CA SER A 24 6.56 9.47 11.12
C SER A 24 6.01 8.29 11.90
N GLN A 25 6.23 7.07 11.41
CA GLN A 25 5.68 5.85 12.00
C GLN A 25 6.73 4.73 11.97
N ALA A 26 6.32 3.50 12.31
CA ALA A 26 7.19 2.34 12.38
C ALA A 26 6.66 1.23 11.47
N VAL A 27 7.57 0.43 10.91
CA VAL A 27 7.21 -0.77 10.12
C VAL A 27 6.59 -1.84 11.03
N GLY A 28 7.18 -2.06 12.21
CA GLY A 28 6.76 -3.12 13.12
C GLY A 28 6.80 -4.50 12.45
N GLY A 29 5.89 -5.40 12.88
CA GLY A 29 5.72 -6.72 12.27
C GLY A 29 4.81 -6.74 11.04
N HIS A 30 4.59 -5.60 10.38
CA HIS A 30 3.68 -5.50 9.23
C HIS A 30 4.11 -6.45 8.10
N GLN A 31 5.38 -6.33 7.67
CA GLN A 31 5.99 -7.20 6.67
C GLN A 31 6.08 -8.67 7.10
N ASP A 32 6.29 -8.94 8.39
CA ASP A 32 6.42 -10.30 8.91
C ASP A 32 5.08 -11.04 8.90
N THR A 33 4.04 -10.39 9.41
CA THR A 33 2.71 -11.00 9.48
C THR A 33 2.04 -11.06 8.11
N ALA A 34 2.33 -10.11 7.20
CA ALA A 34 1.93 -10.22 5.80
C ALA A 34 2.55 -11.48 5.16
N ALA A 35 3.87 -11.65 5.24
CA ALA A 35 4.57 -12.79 4.66
C ALA A 35 4.20 -14.14 5.30
N GLY A 36 3.85 -14.16 6.60
CA GLY A 36 3.50 -15.38 7.32
C GLY A 36 2.02 -15.76 7.29
N ALA A 37 1.14 -14.88 6.82
CA ALA A 37 -0.30 -15.12 6.82
C ALA A 37 -0.73 -15.99 5.63
N LYS A 38 -1.78 -16.80 5.83
CA LYS A 38 -2.49 -17.46 4.72
C LYS A 38 -3.34 -16.47 3.89
N LEU A 39 -3.70 -15.37 4.54
CA LEU A 39 -4.50 -14.27 3.98
C LEU A 39 -4.09 -12.95 4.65
N ALA A 40 -3.33 -12.14 3.95
CA ALA A 40 -2.94 -10.79 4.34
C ALA A 40 -3.92 -9.75 3.77
N VAL A 41 -4.66 -9.10 4.68
CA VAL A 41 -5.66 -8.09 4.32
C VAL A 41 -5.21 -6.72 4.83
N ILE A 42 -5.11 -5.75 3.91
CA ILE A 42 -5.01 -4.33 4.23
C ILE A 42 -6.40 -3.73 4.38
N LEU A 43 -6.63 -3.04 5.49
CA LEU A 43 -7.84 -2.26 5.75
C LEU A 43 -7.46 -0.78 5.85
N ALA A 44 -7.98 0.04 4.95
CA ALA A 44 -7.75 1.47 4.96
C ALA A 44 -8.93 2.22 4.32
N PRO A 45 -9.27 3.44 4.76
CA PRO A 45 -10.17 4.29 3.97
C PRO A 45 -9.53 4.57 2.61
N LEU A 46 -10.32 4.77 1.56
CA LEU A 46 -9.78 5.11 0.25
C LEU A 46 -9.12 6.50 0.24
N VAL A 47 -9.66 7.41 1.05
CA VAL A 47 -9.21 8.79 1.19
C VAL A 47 -9.04 9.15 2.66
N ARG A 48 -7.94 9.81 3.01
CA ARG A 48 -7.72 10.39 4.34
C ARG A 48 -7.59 11.91 4.23
N SER A 49 -8.61 12.63 4.67
CA SER A 49 -8.75 14.08 4.48
C SER A 49 -8.72 14.43 2.99
N ARG A 50 -7.59 14.92 2.47
CA ARG A 50 -7.41 15.30 1.06
C ARG A 50 -6.45 14.37 0.30
N ASN A 51 -5.94 13.32 0.95
CA ASN A 51 -4.93 12.45 0.37
C ASN A 51 -5.53 11.11 -0.04
N PRO A 52 -5.30 10.65 -1.28
CA PRO A 52 -5.64 9.29 -1.66
C PRO A 52 -4.69 8.32 -0.93
N ILE A 53 -5.23 7.19 -0.47
CA ILE A 53 -4.42 6.12 0.14
C ILE A 53 -3.88 5.18 -0.92
N ILE A 54 -4.63 4.95 -2.01
CA ILE A 54 -4.17 4.18 -3.15
C ILE A 54 -3.55 5.14 -4.17
N VAL A 55 -2.29 4.94 -4.51
CA VAL A 55 -1.46 5.81 -5.36
C VAL A 55 -0.80 5.02 -6.49
N ASP A 56 -0.16 5.71 -7.44
CA ASP A 56 0.60 5.05 -8.50
C ASP A 56 1.81 4.28 -7.97
N LYS A 57 2.55 4.89 -7.04
CA LYS A 57 3.74 4.32 -6.40
C LYS A 57 3.83 4.85 -4.98
N VAL A 58 4.09 3.97 -4.02
CA VAL A 58 4.27 4.39 -2.64
C VAL A 58 5.56 5.18 -2.46
N THR A 59 5.56 6.10 -1.49
CA THR A 59 6.74 6.90 -1.14
C THR A 59 7.87 6.02 -0.58
N THR A 60 7.53 4.95 0.14
CA THR A 60 8.49 4.02 0.72
C THR A 60 7.89 2.63 0.80
N VAL A 61 8.51 1.64 0.15
CA VAL A 61 8.09 0.24 0.23
C VAL A 61 8.51 -0.32 1.58
N CYS A 62 7.54 -0.62 2.44
CA CYS A 62 7.77 -1.31 3.72
C CYS A 62 7.38 -2.79 3.65
N THR A 63 6.31 -3.10 2.93
CA THR A 63 5.81 -4.46 2.75
C THR A 63 5.59 -4.72 1.26
N PRO A 64 6.26 -5.72 0.67
CA PRO A 64 6.12 -6.06 -0.74
C PRO A 64 4.71 -6.51 -1.10
N GLY A 65 4.19 -6.05 -2.23
CA GLY A 65 2.83 -6.34 -2.66
C GLY A 65 2.55 -7.81 -2.95
N GLU A 66 3.57 -8.61 -3.26
CA GLU A 66 3.44 -10.07 -3.39
C GLU A 66 2.98 -10.76 -2.09
N THR A 67 3.17 -10.11 -0.94
CA THR A 67 2.73 -10.61 0.37
C THR A 67 1.38 -10.05 0.81
N ILE A 68 0.73 -9.21 -0.01
CA ILE A 68 -0.57 -8.62 0.26
C ILE A 68 -1.61 -9.25 -0.67
N ASP A 69 -2.61 -9.88 -0.08
CA ASP A 69 -3.61 -10.63 -0.85
C ASP A 69 -4.84 -9.79 -1.20
N VAL A 70 -5.29 -8.95 -0.26
CA VAL A 70 -6.54 -8.19 -0.41
C VAL A 70 -6.41 -6.80 0.20
N VAL A 71 -6.91 -5.79 -0.50
CA VAL A 71 -7.10 -4.43 -0.01
C VAL A 71 -8.59 -4.18 0.13
N VAL A 72 -9.03 -3.76 1.31
CA VAL A 72 -10.42 -3.42 1.60
C VAL A 72 -10.49 -1.95 1.97
N THR A 73 -11.34 -1.23 1.26
CA THR A 73 -11.66 0.18 1.48
C THR A 73 -13.15 0.37 1.72
N ASP A 74 -13.52 1.56 2.17
CA ASP A 74 -14.91 2.03 2.25
C ASP A 74 -15.59 2.20 0.87
N TYR A 75 -14.83 2.07 -0.24
CA TYR A 75 -15.35 2.14 -1.62
C TYR A 75 -15.36 0.78 -2.33
N GLY A 76 -14.69 -0.23 -1.79
CA GLY A 76 -14.64 -1.55 -2.40
C GLY A 76 -13.45 -2.41 -1.98
N ILE A 77 -13.45 -3.62 -2.51
CA ILE A 77 -12.44 -4.66 -2.27
C ILE A 77 -11.63 -4.83 -3.55
N ALA A 78 -10.30 -4.74 -3.46
CA ALA A 78 -9.38 -5.17 -4.51
C ALA A 78 -8.64 -6.43 -4.05
N VAL A 79 -8.68 -7.46 -4.90
CA VAL A 79 -7.94 -8.72 -4.68
C VAL A 79 -6.68 -8.66 -5.53
N ASN A 80 -5.55 -9.04 -4.96
CA ASN A 80 -4.29 -9.13 -5.69
C ASN A 80 -4.43 -10.15 -6.85
N PRO A 81 -4.08 -9.79 -8.10
CA PRO A 81 -4.14 -10.70 -9.23
C PRO A 81 -3.36 -12.01 -9.05
N LEU A 82 -2.37 -12.04 -8.15
CA LEU A 82 -1.63 -13.26 -7.80
C LEU A 82 -2.48 -14.30 -7.03
N ARG A 83 -3.67 -13.93 -6.55
CA ARG A 83 -4.57 -14.76 -5.74
C ARG A 83 -5.85 -15.14 -6.49
N GLN A 84 -5.68 -15.88 -7.58
CA GLN A 84 -6.82 -16.33 -8.40
C GLN A 84 -7.84 -17.17 -7.61
N ASP A 85 -7.37 -17.92 -6.61
CA ASP A 85 -8.23 -18.66 -5.68
C ASP A 85 -9.20 -17.75 -4.92
N LEU A 86 -8.75 -16.58 -4.47
CA LEU A 86 -9.58 -15.61 -3.76
C LEU A 86 -10.53 -14.89 -4.71
N ILE A 87 -10.08 -14.57 -5.93
CA ILE A 87 -10.91 -13.94 -6.97
C ILE A 87 -12.12 -14.83 -7.28
N ASP A 88 -11.90 -16.12 -7.52
CA ASP A 88 -12.96 -17.07 -7.85
C ASP A 88 -13.92 -17.29 -6.67
N ASN A 89 -13.38 -17.40 -5.46
CA ASN A 89 -14.19 -17.53 -4.23
C ASN A 89 -15.06 -16.30 -3.99
N PHE A 90 -14.51 -15.09 -4.14
CA PHE A 90 -15.25 -13.84 -3.90
C PHE A 90 -16.33 -13.65 -4.95
N LYS A 91 -16.03 -13.96 -6.22
CA LYS A 91 -17.02 -13.96 -7.30
C LYS A 91 -18.16 -14.95 -7.05
N THR A 92 -17.84 -16.17 -6.62
CA THR A 92 -18.83 -17.22 -6.30
C THR A 92 -19.72 -16.81 -5.12
N ALA A 93 -19.14 -16.12 -4.12
CA ALA A 93 -19.87 -15.57 -2.99
C ALA A 93 -20.71 -14.31 -3.33
N GLY A 94 -20.67 -13.83 -4.59
CA GLY A 94 -21.39 -12.64 -5.02
C GLY A 94 -20.82 -11.32 -4.50
N LEU A 95 -19.55 -11.30 -4.08
CA LEU A 95 -18.88 -10.09 -3.61
C LEU A 95 -18.48 -9.21 -4.81
N LYS A 96 -18.79 -7.90 -4.72
CA LYS A 96 -18.32 -6.92 -5.69
C LYS A 96 -16.85 -6.58 -5.43
N THR A 97 -15.98 -6.94 -6.37
CA THR A 97 -14.56 -6.61 -6.35
C THR A 97 -14.23 -5.57 -7.42
N TYR A 98 -13.13 -4.87 -7.22
CA TYR A 98 -12.53 -3.91 -8.14
C TYR A 98 -11.07 -4.30 -8.40
N THR A 99 -10.49 -3.78 -9.47
CA THR A 99 -9.04 -3.69 -9.60
C THR A 99 -8.51 -2.58 -8.68
N ILE A 100 -7.25 -2.68 -8.28
CA ILE A 100 -6.63 -1.62 -7.46
C ILE A 100 -6.52 -0.29 -8.23
N ASN A 101 -6.41 -0.35 -9.56
CA ASN A 101 -6.44 0.83 -10.44
C ASN A 101 -7.81 1.52 -10.44
N GLU A 102 -8.92 0.77 -10.45
CA GLU A 102 -10.26 1.38 -10.35
C GLU A 102 -10.45 2.10 -9.01
N LEU A 103 -9.98 1.51 -7.90
CA LEU A 103 -10.02 2.18 -6.60
C LEU A 103 -9.14 3.44 -6.59
N LYS A 104 -7.93 3.38 -7.16
CA LYS A 104 -7.06 4.56 -7.35
C LYS A 104 -7.77 5.66 -8.13
N ASP A 105 -8.38 5.32 -9.28
CA ASP A 105 -9.08 6.29 -10.12
C ASP A 105 -10.27 6.93 -9.39
N ILE A 106 -10.97 6.18 -8.54
CA ILE A 106 -12.01 6.73 -7.66
C ILE A 106 -11.38 7.70 -6.65
N ALA A 107 -10.26 7.33 -6.02
CA ALA A 107 -9.58 8.19 -5.06
C ALA A 107 -9.12 9.51 -5.68
N GLU A 108 -8.50 9.46 -6.87
CA GLU A 108 -8.03 10.65 -7.59
C GLU A 108 -9.18 11.53 -8.10
N LYS A 109 -10.35 10.95 -8.43
CA LYS A 109 -11.55 11.76 -8.74
C LYS A 109 -12.04 12.56 -7.53
N LEU A 110 -11.85 12.04 -6.33
CA LEU A 110 -12.27 12.68 -5.08
C LEU A 110 -11.26 13.70 -4.56
N THR A 111 -9.96 13.45 -4.78
CA THR A 111 -8.86 14.20 -4.15
C THR A 111 -8.03 15.03 -5.12
N GLY A 112 -8.14 14.77 -6.42
CA GLY A 112 -7.14 15.17 -7.40
C GLY A 112 -5.95 14.20 -7.41
N LYS A 113 -5.00 14.44 -8.31
CA LYS A 113 -3.73 13.71 -8.30
C LYS A 113 -2.82 14.31 -7.23
N PRO A 114 -2.19 13.50 -6.37
CA PRO A 114 -1.26 14.03 -5.38
C PRO A 114 -0.02 14.62 -6.07
N ASP A 115 0.47 15.74 -5.52
CA ASP A 115 1.71 16.34 -5.98
C ASP A 115 2.89 15.41 -5.72
N LYS A 116 3.88 15.42 -6.62
CA LYS A 116 5.11 14.64 -6.43
C LYS A 116 6.02 15.32 -5.40
N ILE A 117 6.50 14.54 -4.45
CA ILE A 117 7.50 14.99 -3.47
C ILE A 117 8.87 15.07 -4.16
N GLU A 118 9.57 16.18 -3.98
CA GLU A 118 10.96 16.32 -4.42
C GLU A 118 11.92 15.82 -3.33
N PHE A 119 12.73 14.83 -3.68
CA PHE A 119 13.78 14.30 -2.82
C PHE A 119 15.16 14.71 -3.34
N ASP A 120 16.12 14.89 -2.43
CA ASP A 120 17.53 15.00 -2.77
C ASP A 120 18.20 13.60 -2.86
N GLU A 121 19.50 13.57 -3.19
CA GLU A 121 20.24 12.31 -3.32
C GLU A 121 20.70 11.71 -1.97
N LYS A 122 20.52 12.43 -0.86
CA LYS A 122 21.00 11.99 0.45
C LYS A 122 20.06 10.93 1.04
N ILE A 123 20.58 9.73 1.23
CA ILE A 123 19.91 8.67 1.98
C ILE A 123 19.91 9.02 3.47
N VAL A 124 18.73 9.00 4.10
CA VAL A 124 18.51 9.26 5.52
C VAL A 124 17.94 8.05 6.27
N GLY A 125 17.54 7.01 5.56
CA GLY A 125 17.09 5.74 6.14
C GLY A 125 17.22 4.59 5.16
N ILE A 126 17.46 3.39 5.68
CA ILE A 126 17.48 2.13 4.92
C ILE A 126 16.31 1.29 5.41
N VAL A 127 15.46 0.82 4.48
CA VAL A 127 14.37 -0.09 4.80
C VAL A 127 14.84 -1.51 4.51
N GLN A 128 15.09 -2.24 5.59
CA GLN A 128 15.49 -3.64 5.53
C GLN A 128 14.25 -4.55 5.60
N TYR A 129 14.22 -5.53 4.71
CA TYR A 129 13.21 -6.59 4.75
C TYR A 129 13.53 -7.61 5.83
N ARG A 130 12.54 -8.43 6.17
CA ARG A 130 12.64 -9.45 7.23
C ARG A 130 13.77 -10.47 7.06
N ASP A 131 14.29 -10.64 5.84
CA ASP A 131 15.41 -11.55 5.54
C ASP A 131 16.79 -10.86 5.55
N GLY A 132 16.85 -9.57 5.86
CA GLY A 132 18.07 -8.77 5.90
C GLY A 132 18.43 -8.07 4.59
N SER A 133 17.70 -8.33 3.50
CA SER A 133 17.87 -7.59 2.23
C SER A 133 17.37 -6.14 2.34
N VAL A 134 17.87 -5.26 1.49
CA VAL A 134 17.39 -3.87 1.42
C VAL A 134 16.30 -3.79 0.37
N ILE A 135 15.08 -3.44 0.77
CA ILE A 135 13.92 -3.31 -0.14
C ILE A 135 13.70 -1.88 -0.60
N ASP A 136 14.08 -0.89 0.20
CA ASP A 136 13.97 0.52 -0.18
C ASP A 136 14.92 1.40 0.64
N VAL A 137 15.04 2.66 0.23
CA VAL A 137 15.77 3.71 0.95
C VAL A 137 14.92 4.96 1.09
N ILE A 138 15.03 5.63 2.22
CA ILE A 138 14.37 6.90 2.48
C ILE A 138 15.36 8.02 2.18
N ARG A 139 14.96 8.96 1.33
CA ARG A 139 15.77 10.10 0.91
C ARG A 139 15.33 11.38 1.62
N LYS A 140 16.24 12.33 1.78
CA LYS A 140 15.91 13.61 2.41
C LYS A 140 15.00 14.43 1.50
N VAL A 141 13.91 14.93 2.07
CA VAL A 141 13.00 15.87 1.43
C VAL A 141 13.74 17.18 1.16
N LYS A 142 13.50 17.77 -0.01
CA LYS A 142 14.16 19.01 -0.46
C LYS A 142 13.62 20.26 0.26
#